data_AF-A0A433MYK2-F1
#
_entry.id   AF-A0A433MYK2-F1
#
_cell.length_a   1.000
_cell.length_b   1.000
_cell.length_c   1.000
_cell.angle_alpha   90.00
_cell.angle_beta   90.00
_cell.angle_gamma   90.00
#
_symmetry.space_group_name_H-M   'P 1'
#
loop_
_entity.id
_entity.type
_entity.pdbx_description
1 polymer ?
#
loop_
_entity_poly.entity_id
_entity_poly.type
_entity_poly.pdbx_seq_one_letter_code
_entity_poly.pdbx_strand_id
1 'polypeptide(L)' 'MLNLDEFKNTRLYESILTKTKLETKLELVPKLTEKNMSIQEIAELLEVDVEIIRKYLQQQS' A
#
# COMPACT_ATOMS: atom_id res chain seq x y z
N MET A 1 -1.52 -31.01 4.92
CA MET A 1 -0.93 -29.89 4.16
C MET A 1 -2.09 -28.99 3.81
N LEU A 2 -2.10 -27.73 4.25
CA LEU A 2 -3.18 -26.80 3.89
C LEU A 2 -3.17 -26.61 2.37
N ASN A 3 -4.30 -26.84 1.71
CA ASN A 3 -4.41 -26.53 0.28
C ASN A 3 -4.61 -25.01 0.08
N LEU A 4 -4.50 -24.55 -1.17
CA LEU A 4 -4.52 -23.13 -1.49
C LEU A 4 -5.85 -22.46 -1.10
N ASP A 5 -6.97 -23.16 -1.25
CA ASP A 5 -8.29 -22.61 -0.97
C ASP A 5 -8.55 -22.52 0.54
N GLU A 6 -8.12 -23.53 1.30
CA GLU A 6 -8.11 -23.50 2.76
C GLU A 6 -7.22 -22.37 3.29
N PHE A 7 -6.04 -22.16 2.70
CA PHE A 7 -5.15 -21.06 3.07
C PHE A 7 -5.79 -19.69 2.80
N LYS A 8 -6.42 -19.50 1.63
CA LYS A 8 -7.13 -18.26 1.27
C LYS A 8 -8.28 -17.92 2.22
N ASN A 9 -8.90 -18.94 2.82
CA ASN A 9 -9.98 -18.76 3.80
C ASN A 9 -9.48 -18.45 5.22
N THR A 10 -8.16 -18.35 5.43
CA THR A 10 -7.61 -18.00 6.75
C THR A 10 -7.60 -16.49 6.99
N ARG A 11 -7.78 -16.09 8.25
CA ARG A 11 -7.53 -14.71 8.70
C ARG A 11 -6.11 -14.23 8.40
N LEU A 12 -5.16 -15.16 8.35
CA LEU A 12 -3.77 -14.85 7.99
C LEU A 12 -3.67 -14.38 6.54
N TYR A 13 -4.34 -15.07 5.61
CA TYR A 13 -4.39 -14.65 4.20
C TYR A 13 -5.04 -13.27 4.04
N GLU A 14 -6.16 -13.01 4.72
CA GLU A 14 -6.80 -11.68 4.69
C GLU A 14 -5.87 -10.57 5.21
N SER A 15 -5.13 -10.86 6.28
CA SER A 15 -4.15 -9.95 6.86
C SER A 15 -2.99 -9.66 5.90
N ILE A 16 -2.46 -10.71 5.24
CA ILE A 16 -1.41 -10.60 4.23
C ILE A 16 -1.93 -9.78 3.04
N LEU A 17 -3.11 -10.13 2.51
CA LEU A 17 -3.70 -9.45 1.36
C LEU A 17 -3.90 -7.95 1.63
N THR A 18 -4.35 -7.60 2.84
CA THR A 18 -4.54 -6.20 3.25
C THR A 18 -3.20 -5.47 3.31
N LYS A 19 -2.17 -6.08 3.90
CA LYS A 19 -0.81 -5.51 3.94
C LYS A 19 -0.24 -5.34 2.54
N THR A 20 -0.32 -6.36 1.70
CA THR A 20 0.21 -6.32 0.32
C THR A 20 -0.50 -5.28 -0.54
N LYS A 21 -1.83 -5.09 -0.37
CA LYS A 21 -2.56 -4.01 -1.06
C LYS A 21 -2.06 -2.63 -0.64
N LEU A 22 -1.75 -2.43 0.64
CA LEU A 22 -1.20 -1.17 1.12
C LEU A 22 0.23 -0.95 0.59
N GLU A 23 1.09 -1.96 0.69
CA GLU A 23 2.48 -1.90 0.23
C GLU A 23 2.56 -1.60 -1.27
N THR A 24 1.78 -2.30 -2.09
CA THR A 24 1.75 -2.07 -3.55
C THR A 24 1.25 -0.67 -3.92
N LYS A 25 0.30 -0.10 -3.18
CA LYS A 25 -0.10 1.30 -3.34
C LYS A 25 1.07 2.24 -2.99
N LEU A 26 1.77 1.99 -1.89
CA LEU A 26 2.91 2.81 -1.45
C LEU A 26 4.10 2.74 -2.41
N GLU A 27 4.35 1.60 -3.05
CA GLU A 27 5.38 1.46 -4.10
C GLU A 27 5.15 2.37 -5.32
N LEU A 28 3.90 2.81 -5.56
CA LEU A 28 3.58 3.75 -6.64
C LEU A 28 3.85 5.21 -6.25
N VAL A 29 3.90 5.52 -4.95
CA VAL A 29 4.06 6.89 -4.43
C VAL A 29 5.29 7.61 -5.01
N PRO A 30 6.49 7.01 -5.09
CA PRO A 30 7.65 7.70 -5.65
C PRO A 30 7.45 8.09 -7.12
N LYS A 31 6.91 7.16 -7.94
CA LYS A 31 6.63 7.41 -9.36
C LYS A 31 5.57 8.49 -9.59
N LEU A 32 4.60 8.60 -8.68
CA LEU A 32 3.58 9.66 -8.72
C LEU A 32 4.16 11.01 -8.29
N THR A 33 5.06 10.99 -7.31
CA THR A 33 5.82 12.17 -6.86
C THR A 33 6.71 12.71 -7.98
N GLU A 34 7.39 11.82 -8.73
CA GLU A 34 8.17 12.17 -9.93
C GLU A 34 7.33 12.83 -11.03
N LYS A 35 6.03 12.55 -11.07
CA LYS A 35 5.07 13.18 -11.99
C LYS A 35 4.56 14.54 -11.49
N ASN A 36 5.19 15.11 -10.46
CA ASN A 36 4.81 16.36 -9.79
C ASN A 36 3.42 16.34 -9.16
N MET A 37 2.91 15.15 -8.82
CA MET A 37 1.65 15.03 -8.08
C MET A 37 1.89 15.39 -6.60
N SER A 38 1.00 16.17 -6.01
CA SER A 38 1.06 16.52 -4.60
C SER A 38 0.74 15.31 -3.71
N ILE A 39 1.24 15.32 -2.47
CA ILE A 39 0.97 14.24 -1.50
C ILE A 39 -0.54 14.06 -1.27
N GLN A 40 -1.31 15.15 -1.29
CA GLN A 40 -2.76 15.15 -1.13
C GLN A 40 -3.46 14.47 -2.31
N GLU A 41 -3.06 14.78 -3.55
CA GLU A 41 -3.60 14.12 -4.74
C GLU A 41 -3.24 12.63 -4.78
N ILE A 42 -2.02 12.27 -4.35
CA ILE A 42 -1.59 10.86 -4.24
C ILE A 42 -2.42 10.13 -3.18
N ALA A 43 -2.69 10.77 -2.03
CA ALA A 43 -3.51 10.21 -0.96
C ALA A 43 -4.93 9.94 -1.40
N GLU A 44 -5.53 10.88 -2.14
CA GLU A 44 -6.87 10.73 -2.70
C GLU A 44 -6.90 9.64 -3.77
N LEU A 45 -5.94 9.64 -4.71
CA LEU A 45 -5.87 8.65 -5.79
C LEU A 45 -5.67 7.22 -5.28
N LEU A 46 -4.82 7.05 -4.27
CA LEU A 46 -4.50 5.74 -3.72
C LEU A 46 -5.44 5.33 -2.58
N GLU A 47 -6.33 6.22 -2.13
CA GLU A 47 -7.16 6.04 -0.94
C GLU A 47 -6.33 5.62 0.29
N VAL A 48 -5.19 6.30 0.49
CA VAL A 48 -4.26 6.07 1.60
C VAL A 48 -4.14 7.36 2.39
N ASP A 49 -4.08 7.26 3.71
CA ASP A 49 -3.88 8.42 4.57
C ASP A 49 -2.60 9.19 4.19
N VAL A 50 -2.72 10.51 4.08
CA VAL A 50 -1.63 11.45 3.79
C VAL A 50 -0.44 11.22 4.73
N GLU A 51 -0.68 10.94 6.01
CA GLU A 51 0.37 10.72 6.99
C GLU A 51 1.14 9.41 6.76
N ILE A 52 0.49 8.39 6.19
CA ILE A 52 1.17 7.14 5.81
C ILE A 52 2.10 7.39 4.62
N ILE A 53 1.62 8.13 3.61
CA ILE A 53 2.42 8.49 2.43
C ILE A 53 3.63 9.35 2.83
N ARG A 54 3.43 10.33 3.73
CA ARG A 54 4.52 11.15 4.26
C ARG A 54 5.58 10.32 4.98
N LYS A 55 5.16 9.43 5.89
CA LYS A 55 6.08 8.54 6.61
C LYS A 55 6.85 7.63 5.64
N TYR A 56 6.18 7.11 4.62
CA TYR A 56 6.81 6.26 3.61
C TYR A 56 7.89 7.01 2.83
N LEU A 57 7.60 8.23 2.36
CA LEU A 57 8.59 9.06 1.66
C LEU A 57 9.77 9.46 2.56
N GLN A 58 9.52 9.73 3.85
CA GLN A 58 10.57 10.02 4.83
C GLN A 58 11.48 8.81 5.11
N GLN A 59 10.95 7.59 5.05
CA GLN A 59 11.71 6.34 5.23
C GLN A 59 12.54 5.97 4.00
N GLN A 60 12.19 6.48 2.82
CA GLN A 60 12.93 6.26 1.57
C GLN A 60 13.98 7.34 1.27
N SER A 61 13.95 8.46 1.98
CA SER A 61 14.95 9.54 1.88
C SER A 61 16.21 9.19 2.65
#